data_AF-A0A0C2A675-F1
#
_entry.id   AF-A0A0C2A675-F1
#
_cell.length_a   1.000
_cell.length_b   1.000
_cell.length_c   1.000
_cell.angle_alpha   90.00
_cell.angle_beta   90.00
_cell.angle_gamma   90.00
#
_symmetry.space_group_name_H-M   'P 1'
#
loop_
_entity.id
_entity.type
_entity.pdbx_description
1 polymer ?
#
loop_
_entity_poly.entity_id
_entity_poly.type
_entity_poly.pdbx_seq_one_letter_code
_entity_poly.pdbx_strand_id
1 'polypeptide(L)'
;MLDLVKDEGAAFLVIAGDFDYGDSPSTWDNNNVDRLGEDYPIFAVVGNHDEDKWDGGSGYQAKLLDRMQNAIDDGAICEGEPGRNSVCTYKGLFMAMSGVGVMDGKDESADYLREQLEANDAIWSVCIWHKNMTDMQTGSKTNDTGWGVYQACQDEGAIIITGHEHAYSRTLSLTELGSEPKGHGATGDAAEVIVGEGSTFVSVTGLGGRGMRDFDADKHDDDTWWASIYTSDLYVKNEMVIDDFNPESGGVLFIDFNVDGDPYKAHGYYKNIAGEIIDEYDIIREGGSGSGDGDGDGDTGDGDTGDGDTGDTADAGGDGMTGDGDGDTTGGDGDGDVTGGGDEAGDDGTGSDGETGGMDWGPDFNFGDDDAGCSCSSSSTPSRPLPAALGLLVLLCVGRGRRRSKQSA
;
A
#
# COMPACT_ATOMS: atom_id res chain seq x y z
N MET A 1 0.41 -17.67 -7.44
CA MET A 1 0.08 -16.42 -6.75
C MET A 1 -1.41 -16.35 -6.43
N LEU A 2 -2.33 -16.27 -7.40
CA LEU A 2 -3.77 -16.15 -7.10
C LEU A 2 -4.34 -17.31 -6.27
N ASP A 3 -3.88 -18.54 -6.47
CA ASP A 3 -4.27 -19.67 -5.61
C ASP A 3 -3.83 -19.46 -4.15
N LEU A 4 -2.65 -18.84 -3.92
CA LEU A 4 -2.16 -18.52 -2.58
C LEU A 4 -3.06 -17.48 -1.90
N VAL A 5 -3.47 -16.43 -2.62
CA VAL A 5 -4.44 -15.43 -2.12
C VAL A 5 -5.73 -16.10 -1.64
N LYS A 6 -6.23 -17.05 -2.43
CA LYS A 6 -7.43 -17.82 -2.11
C LYS A 6 -7.23 -18.77 -0.93
N ASP A 7 -6.11 -19.47 -0.88
CA ASP A 7 -5.80 -20.46 0.16
C ASP A 7 -5.56 -19.81 1.53
N GLU A 8 -4.98 -18.61 1.56
CA GLU A 8 -4.85 -17.78 2.77
C GLU A 8 -6.18 -17.13 3.19
N GLY A 9 -7.22 -17.20 2.35
CA GLY A 9 -8.56 -16.71 2.67
C GLY A 9 -8.64 -15.18 2.77
N ALA A 10 -7.82 -14.46 1.99
CA ALA A 10 -7.81 -13.01 1.96
C ALA A 10 -9.20 -12.44 1.60
N ALA A 11 -9.53 -11.28 2.15
CA ALA A 11 -10.84 -10.65 1.96
C ALA A 11 -10.98 -9.92 0.62
N PHE A 12 -9.85 -9.44 0.08
CA PHE A 12 -9.71 -8.78 -1.21
C PHE A 12 -8.25 -8.83 -1.64
N LEU A 13 -7.96 -8.39 -2.86
CA LEU A 13 -6.60 -8.27 -3.40
C LEU A 13 -6.33 -6.83 -3.85
N VAL A 14 -5.12 -6.33 -3.60
CA VAL A 14 -4.61 -5.07 -4.18
C VAL A 14 -3.39 -5.40 -5.04
N ILE A 15 -3.38 -4.96 -6.31
CA ILE A 15 -2.29 -5.22 -7.26
C ILE A 15 -1.51 -3.92 -7.52
N ALA A 16 -0.22 -3.92 -7.19
CA ALA A 16 0.68 -2.78 -7.36
C ALA A 16 1.23 -2.66 -8.81
N GLY A 17 0.34 -2.71 -9.81
CA GLY A 17 0.65 -2.58 -11.23
C GLY A 17 1.27 -3.81 -11.91
N ASP A 18 1.49 -3.68 -13.21
CA ASP A 18 2.06 -4.68 -14.12
C ASP A 18 1.27 -6.00 -14.12
N PHE A 19 0.12 -5.97 -14.79
CA PHE A 19 -0.92 -6.97 -14.67
C PHE A 19 -0.63 -8.30 -15.37
N ASP A 20 -0.30 -8.26 -16.66
CA ASP A 20 -0.06 -9.48 -17.44
C ASP A 20 1.17 -9.43 -18.37
N TYR A 21 1.81 -8.27 -18.52
CA TYR A 21 2.94 -8.04 -19.44
C TYR A 21 2.65 -8.42 -20.91
N GLY A 22 1.38 -8.53 -21.28
CA GLY A 22 0.93 -9.12 -22.54
C GLY A 22 -0.11 -8.29 -23.29
N ASP A 23 -0.41 -7.08 -22.80
CA ASP A 23 -1.39 -6.17 -23.40
C ASP A 23 -2.76 -6.86 -23.62
N SER A 24 -3.19 -7.67 -22.66
CA SER A 24 -4.39 -8.48 -22.76
C SER A 24 -5.33 -8.35 -21.55
N PRO A 25 -6.04 -7.22 -21.40
CA PRO A 25 -7.00 -7.02 -20.31
C PRO A 25 -8.00 -8.16 -20.11
N SER A 26 -8.44 -8.80 -21.20
CA SER A 26 -9.33 -9.95 -21.11
C SER A 26 -8.66 -11.21 -20.57
N THR A 27 -7.39 -11.47 -20.92
CA THR A 27 -6.64 -12.61 -20.38
C THR A 27 -6.34 -12.41 -18.90
N TRP A 28 -5.92 -11.20 -18.53
CA TRP A 28 -5.73 -10.84 -17.12
C TRP A 28 -7.01 -11.04 -16.29
N ASP A 29 -8.14 -10.47 -16.74
CA ASP A 29 -9.42 -10.59 -16.04
C ASP A 29 -9.90 -12.04 -15.96
N ASN A 30 -9.80 -12.81 -17.05
CA ASN A 30 -10.16 -14.24 -17.05
C ASN A 30 -9.32 -15.03 -16.05
N ASN A 31 -8.01 -14.78 -15.94
CA ASN A 31 -7.16 -15.45 -14.95
C ASN A 31 -7.61 -15.15 -13.51
N ASN A 32 -8.00 -13.90 -13.23
CA ASN A 32 -8.53 -13.52 -11.92
C ASN A 32 -9.88 -14.21 -11.63
N VAL A 33 -10.81 -14.18 -12.60
CA VAL A 33 -12.12 -14.84 -12.49
C VAL A 33 -11.98 -16.35 -12.29
N ASP A 34 -11.12 -17.01 -13.07
CA ASP A 34 -10.95 -18.46 -13.02
C ASP A 34 -10.38 -18.94 -11.68
N ARG A 35 -9.53 -18.14 -11.02
CA ARG A 35 -8.88 -18.52 -9.76
C ARG A 35 -9.63 -18.02 -8.53
N LEU A 36 -9.91 -16.73 -8.48
CA LEU A 36 -10.51 -16.07 -7.32
C LEU A 36 -12.04 -16.07 -7.35
N GLY A 37 -12.62 -16.13 -8.55
CA GLY A 37 -14.06 -16.05 -8.78
C GLY A 37 -14.49 -14.67 -9.27
N GLU A 38 -15.63 -14.63 -9.96
CA GLU A 38 -16.18 -13.38 -10.52
C GLU A 38 -16.55 -12.35 -9.45
N ASP A 39 -16.78 -12.79 -8.21
CA ASP A 39 -17.20 -11.89 -7.14
C ASP A 39 -16.07 -11.43 -6.20
N TYR A 40 -14.85 -11.91 -6.42
CA TYR A 40 -13.74 -11.58 -5.53
C TYR A 40 -13.26 -10.13 -5.76
N PRO A 41 -13.24 -9.28 -4.72
CA PRO A 41 -12.85 -7.88 -4.89
C PRO A 41 -11.36 -7.72 -5.21
N ILE A 42 -11.07 -6.94 -6.26
CA ILE A 42 -9.72 -6.57 -6.66
C ILE A 42 -9.64 -5.06 -6.82
N PHE A 43 -8.66 -4.46 -6.17
CA PHE A 43 -8.19 -3.10 -6.38
C PHE A 43 -6.81 -3.18 -7.05
N ALA A 44 -6.43 -2.14 -7.77
CA ALA A 44 -5.13 -2.11 -8.42
C ALA A 44 -4.73 -0.68 -8.75
N VAL A 45 -3.45 -0.49 -9.04
CA VAL A 45 -2.87 0.71 -9.65
C VAL A 45 -2.24 0.35 -10.99
N VAL A 46 -2.15 1.31 -11.90
CA VAL A 46 -1.51 1.16 -13.20
C VAL A 46 0.01 0.99 -13.05
N GLY A 47 0.57 0.00 -13.73
CA GLY A 47 2.01 -0.15 -13.96
C GLY A 47 2.40 0.23 -15.38
N ASN A 48 3.71 0.36 -15.62
CA ASN A 48 4.19 0.80 -16.93
C ASN A 48 3.97 -0.25 -18.04
N HIS A 49 3.68 -1.51 -17.69
CA HIS A 49 3.27 -2.53 -18.66
C HIS A 49 1.76 -2.58 -18.92
N ASP A 50 0.98 -1.69 -18.29
CA ASP A 50 -0.47 -1.65 -18.44
C ASP A 50 -0.95 -0.49 -19.34
N GLU A 51 -0.10 0.52 -19.57
CA GLU A 51 -0.43 1.79 -20.24
C GLU A 51 -1.07 1.60 -21.63
N ASP A 52 -0.49 0.72 -22.44
CA ASP A 52 -0.89 0.50 -23.84
C ASP A 52 -2.32 -0.05 -24.01
N LYS A 53 -2.87 -0.64 -22.95
CA LYS A 53 -4.24 -1.18 -22.91
C LYS A 53 -5.03 -0.71 -21.70
N TRP A 54 -4.64 0.41 -21.10
CA TRP A 54 -5.32 0.94 -19.94
C TRP A 54 -6.76 1.36 -20.26
N ASP A 55 -6.89 2.23 -21.27
CA ASP A 55 -8.13 2.91 -21.63
C ASP A 55 -9.09 2.08 -22.51
N GLY A 56 -10.34 2.53 -22.53
CA GLY A 56 -11.38 2.02 -23.42
C GLY A 56 -12.29 0.98 -22.76
N GLY A 57 -13.44 0.71 -23.39
CA GLY A 57 -14.48 -0.16 -22.82
C GLY A 57 -14.09 -1.64 -22.67
N SER A 58 -12.87 -2.01 -23.07
CA SER A 58 -12.27 -3.34 -22.87
C SER A 58 -10.82 -3.25 -22.36
N GLY A 59 -10.39 -2.07 -21.91
CA GLY A 59 -9.07 -1.84 -21.32
C GLY A 59 -8.98 -2.33 -19.88
N TYR A 60 -7.78 -2.30 -19.29
CA TYR A 60 -7.55 -2.74 -17.92
C TYR A 60 -8.39 -1.95 -16.91
N GLN A 61 -8.57 -0.64 -17.09
CA GLN A 61 -9.39 0.16 -16.19
C GLN A 61 -10.85 -0.28 -16.17
N ALA A 62 -11.41 -0.63 -17.35
CA ALA A 62 -12.78 -1.15 -17.44
C ALA A 62 -12.91 -2.49 -16.69
N LYS A 63 -11.89 -3.35 -16.78
CA LYS A 63 -11.87 -4.61 -16.03
C LYS A 63 -11.75 -4.38 -14.53
N LEU A 64 -10.88 -3.47 -14.11
CA LEU A 64 -10.73 -3.09 -12.71
C LEU A 64 -12.04 -2.55 -12.11
N LEU A 65 -12.76 -1.69 -12.84
CA LEU A 65 -14.09 -1.22 -12.44
C LEU A 65 -15.07 -2.37 -12.20
N ASP A 66 -15.11 -3.37 -13.10
CA ASP A 66 -15.95 -4.55 -12.93
C ASP A 66 -15.56 -5.34 -11.66
N ARG A 67 -14.25 -5.52 -11.39
CA ARG A 67 -13.75 -6.25 -10.21
C ARG A 67 -14.02 -5.52 -8.89
N MET A 68 -14.01 -4.18 -8.90
CA MET A 68 -14.30 -3.35 -7.71
C MET A 68 -15.79 -3.31 -7.36
N GLN A 69 -16.68 -3.58 -8.33
CA GLN A 69 -18.12 -3.39 -8.15
C GLN A 69 -18.69 -4.17 -6.96
N ASN A 70 -18.21 -5.39 -6.71
CA ASN A 70 -18.69 -6.19 -5.59
C ASN A 70 -18.28 -5.61 -4.22
N ALA A 71 -17.10 -4.97 -4.11
CA ALA A 71 -16.76 -4.25 -2.89
C ALA A 71 -17.66 -3.02 -2.71
N ILE A 72 -17.95 -2.28 -3.79
CA ILE A 72 -18.86 -1.12 -3.76
C ILE A 72 -20.27 -1.55 -3.32
N ASP A 73 -20.76 -2.67 -3.86
CA ASP A 73 -22.05 -3.24 -3.47
C ASP A 73 -22.06 -3.73 -2.00
N ASP A 74 -20.90 -4.14 -1.47
CA ASP A 74 -20.65 -4.45 -0.04
C ASP A 74 -20.31 -3.22 0.82
N GLY A 75 -20.49 -2.01 0.28
CA GLY A 75 -20.37 -0.75 1.03
C GLY A 75 -19.00 -0.08 0.98
N ALA A 76 -18.12 -0.46 0.05
CA ALA A 76 -16.92 0.31 -0.24
C ALA A 76 -17.30 1.71 -0.78
N ILE A 77 -16.55 2.72 -0.35
CA ILE A 77 -16.71 4.10 -0.82
C ILE A 77 -15.43 4.45 -1.56
N CYS A 78 -15.51 4.49 -2.89
CA CYS A 78 -14.37 4.83 -3.73
C CYS A 78 -14.60 6.14 -4.48
N GLU A 79 -13.55 6.96 -4.59
CA GLU A 79 -13.54 8.25 -5.29
C GLU A 79 -12.27 8.37 -6.16
N GLY A 80 -12.28 9.32 -7.10
CA GLY A 80 -11.20 9.49 -8.07
C GLY A 80 -11.29 8.55 -9.26
N GLU A 81 -10.15 8.28 -9.89
CA GLU A 81 -10.06 7.47 -11.10
C GLU A 81 -9.40 6.11 -10.80
N PRO A 82 -10.16 4.99 -10.79
CA PRO A 82 -9.62 3.69 -10.42
C PRO A 82 -8.38 3.29 -11.20
N GLY A 83 -7.37 2.83 -10.47
CA GLY A 83 -6.07 2.48 -11.00
C GLY A 83 -5.11 3.64 -11.23
N ARG A 84 -5.57 4.87 -11.04
CA ARG A 84 -4.78 6.10 -11.01
C ARG A 84 -4.96 6.78 -9.64
N ASN A 85 -4.83 8.10 -9.57
CA ASN A 85 -5.22 8.88 -8.39
C ASN A 85 -6.67 8.61 -7.99
N SER A 86 -6.82 7.78 -6.96
CA SER A 86 -8.10 7.33 -6.43
C SER A 86 -7.97 6.95 -4.96
N VAL A 87 -9.08 6.98 -4.24
CA VAL A 87 -9.14 6.44 -2.89
C VAL A 87 -10.29 5.46 -2.77
N CYS A 88 -10.17 4.48 -1.89
CA CYS A 88 -11.31 3.67 -1.52
C CYS A 88 -11.25 3.22 -0.06
N THR A 89 -12.34 3.46 0.67
CA THR A 89 -12.55 2.91 2.01
C THR A 89 -13.32 1.61 1.91
N TYR A 90 -12.73 0.51 2.37
CA TYR A 90 -13.38 -0.80 2.39
C TYR A 90 -13.02 -1.59 3.64
N LYS A 91 -14.03 -2.14 4.32
CA LYS A 91 -13.87 -2.89 5.60
C LYS A 91 -13.06 -2.15 6.67
N GLY A 92 -13.13 -0.81 6.69
CA GLY A 92 -12.43 0.04 7.66
C GLY A 92 -10.98 0.39 7.28
N LEU A 93 -10.49 -0.11 6.14
CA LEU A 93 -9.19 0.27 5.58
C LEU A 93 -9.37 1.41 4.57
N PHE A 94 -8.57 2.47 4.69
CA PHE A 94 -8.48 3.52 3.69
C PHE A 94 -7.34 3.22 2.71
N MET A 95 -7.65 2.99 1.44
CA MET A 95 -6.65 2.77 0.39
C MET A 95 -6.49 4.05 -0.41
N ALA A 96 -5.30 4.63 -0.40
CA ALA A 96 -4.92 5.78 -1.21
C ALA A 96 -4.03 5.31 -2.37
N MET A 97 -4.54 5.42 -3.59
CA MET A 97 -3.91 4.87 -4.79
C MET A 97 -3.45 5.98 -5.72
N SER A 98 -2.35 5.73 -6.43
CA SER A 98 -1.81 6.69 -7.40
C SER A 98 -1.18 6.00 -8.61
N GLY A 99 -1.37 6.58 -9.79
CA GLY A 99 -0.65 6.22 -11.03
C GLY A 99 0.64 7.02 -11.22
N VAL A 100 1.23 7.55 -10.14
CA VAL A 100 2.44 8.38 -10.17
C VAL A 100 3.57 7.76 -10.97
N GLY A 101 4.15 8.53 -11.88
CA GLY A 101 5.28 8.09 -12.70
C GLY A 101 4.89 7.15 -13.85
N VAL A 102 3.60 6.91 -14.03
CA VAL A 102 3.03 6.11 -15.13
C VAL A 102 2.02 6.96 -15.89
N MET A 103 0.84 7.19 -15.30
CA MET A 103 -0.24 8.00 -15.91
C MET A 103 -0.46 9.33 -15.21
N ASP A 104 0.05 9.50 -13.99
CA ASP A 104 -0.12 10.70 -13.17
C ASP A 104 1.22 11.39 -12.89
N GLY A 105 1.19 12.72 -12.82
CA GLY A 105 2.37 13.53 -12.50
C GLY A 105 2.79 13.39 -11.03
N LYS A 106 4.10 13.54 -10.76
CA LYS A 106 4.68 13.44 -9.40
C LYS A 106 4.03 14.42 -8.41
N ASP A 107 4.01 15.71 -8.76
CA ASP A 107 3.49 16.77 -7.88
C ASP A 107 1.97 16.65 -7.70
N GLU A 108 1.24 16.40 -8.79
CA GLU A 108 -0.22 16.20 -8.76
C GLU A 108 -0.61 15.03 -7.85
N SER A 109 0.12 13.92 -7.95
CA SER A 109 -0.12 12.74 -7.12
C SER A 109 0.22 12.99 -5.66
N ALA A 110 1.30 13.72 -5.37
CA ALA A 110 1.66 14.09 -4.00
C ALA A 110 0.60 15.01 -3.37
N ASP A 111 0.11 15.99 -4.11
CA ASP A 111 -0.95 16.90 -3.65
C ASP A 111 -2.27 16.15 -3.43
N TYR A 112 -2.64 15.26 -4.37
CA TYR A 112 -3.83 14.42 -4.24
C TYR A 112 -3.76 13.53 -3.00
N LEU A 113 -2.66 12.79 -2.80
CA LEU A 113 -2.51 11.91 -1.65
C LEU A 113 -2.56 12.70 -0.34
N ARG A 114 -1.90 13.85 -0.26
CA ARG A 114 -1.93 14.71 0.93
C ARG A 114 -3.36 15.15 1.26
N GLU A 115 -4.09 15.70 0.29
CA GLU A 115 -5.47 16.16 0.50
C GLU A 115 -6.38 15.02 0.98
N GLN A 116 -6.24 13.83 0.38
CA GLN A 116 -7.09 12.69 0.70
C GLN A 116 -6.77 12.06 2.05
N LEU A 117 -5.49 12.00 2.43
CA LEU A 117 -5.06 11.46 3.72
C LEU A 117 -5.39 12.41 4.87
N GLU A 118 -5.16 13.73 4.72
CA GLU A 118 -5.53 14.75 5.72
C GLU A 118 -7.04 14.77 6.00
N ALA A 119 -7.85 14.42 5.00
CA ALA A 119 -9.32 14.38 5.13
C ALA A 119 -9.86 13.06 5.72
N ASN A 120 -9.01 12.04 5.89
CA ASN A 120 -9.40 10.70 6.31
C ASN A 120 -9.21 10.49 7.81
N ASP A 121 -10.13 9.73 8.44
CA ASP A 121 -10.10 9.39 9.87
C ASP A 121 -9.99 7.88 10.15
N ALA A 122 -9.71 7.06 9.12
CA ALA A 122 -9.49 5.63 9.30
C ALA A 122 -8.26 5.36 10.19
N ILE A 123 -8.35 4.30 11.02
CA ILE A 123 -7.21 3.86 11.84
C ILE A 123 -6.04 3.44 10.96
N TRP A 124 -6.34 2.75 9.86
CA TRP A 124 -5.38 2.22 8.92
C TRP A 124 -5.57 2.85 7.55
N SER A 125 -4.48 3.41 7.06
CA SER A 125 -4.35 3.90 5.69
C SER A 125 -3.21 3.15 4.99
N VAL A 126 -3.41 2.82 3.72
CA VAL A 126 -2.38 2.22 2.87
C VAL A 126 -2.28 3.05 1.61
N CYS A 127 -1.08 3.54 1.32
CA CYS A 127 -0.71 4.14 0.07
C CYS A 127 -0.15 3.09 -0.90
N ILE A 128 -0.64 3.09 -2.14
CA ILE A 128 -0.23 2.14 -3.18
C ILE A 128 0.04 2.87 -4.49
N TRP A 129 1.18 2.57 -5.11
CA TRP A 129 1.49 2.94 -6.50
C TRP A 129 2.50 1.94 -7.09
N HIS A 130 2.75 2.01 -8.39
CA HIS A 130 3.61 1.03 -9.05
C HIS A 130 5.10 1.34 -8.95
N LYS A 131 5.52 2.51 -9.47
CA LYS A 131 6.92 2.90 -9.65
C LYS A 131 7.66 3.17 -8.34
N ASN A 132 8.99 3.06 -8.34
CA ASN A 132 9.79 3.27 -7.13
C ASN A 132 10.50 4.63 -7.11
N MET A 133 10.91 5.03 -5.91
CA MET A 133 12.04 5.93 -5.68
C MET A 133 13.30 5.07 -5.49
N THR A 134 14.46 5.52 -6.00
CA THR A 134 15.74 4.78 -5.99
C THR A 134 16.08 4.16 -4.62
N ASP A 135 16.06 4.93 -3.54
CA ASP A 135 16.44 4.49 -2.18
C ASP A 135 15.37 3.58 -1.54
N MET A 136 14.16 3.57 -2.10
CA MET A 136 13.01 2.80 -1.59
C MET A 136 12.80 1.51 -2.38
N GLN A 137 13.86 0.97 -2.97
CA GLN A 137 13.92 -0.33 -3.64
C GLN A 137 15.35 -0.91 -3.55
N THR A 138 15.51 -2.19 -3.87
CA THR A 138 16.77 -2.93 -3.67
C THR A 138 17.55 -3.22 -4.96
N GLY A 139 16.99 -2.82 -6.12
CA GLY A 139 17.54 -3.08 -7.43
C GLY A 139 18.04 -1.80 -8.11
N SER A 140 17.87 -1.71 -9.43
CA SER A 140 18.51 -0.67 -10.23
C SER A 140 17.57 0.41 -10.77
N LYS A 141 16.29 0.43 -10.36
CA LYS A 141 15.30 1.39 -10.88
C LYS A 141 15.66 2.83 -10.54
N THR A 142 15.22 3.75 -11.41
CA THR A 142 15.40 5.19 -11.22
C THR A 142 14.32 5.78 -10.33
N ASN A 143 14.50 7.04 -9.96
CA ASN A 143 13.51 7.82 -9.25
C ASN A 143 12.38 8.28 -10.19
N ASP A 144 11.31 7.48 -10.26
CA ASP A 144 10.15 7.72 -11.14
C ASP A 144 8.97 8.37 -10.42
N THR A 145 9.06 8.57 -9.11
CA THR A 145 7.95 9.11 -8.29
C THR A 145 8.27 10.42 -7.56
N GLY A 146 9.55 10.65 -7.23
CA GLY A 146 9.96 11.67 -6.28
C GLY A 146 9.61 11.29 -4.83
N TRP A 147 9.98 12.17 -3.88
CA TRP A 147 9.69 12.00 -2.46
C TRP A 147 8.30 12.49 -2.03
N GLY A 148 7.64 13.34 -2.81
CA GLY A 148 6.39 13.99 -2.42
C GLY A 148 5.27 13.02 -2.05
N VAL A 149 5.09 11.94 -2.84
CA VAL A 149 4.09 10.89 -2.56
C VAL A 149 4.43 10.09 -1.30
N TYR A 150 5.72 9.79 -1.08
CA TYR A 150 6.20 9.10 0.12
C TYR A 150 5.99 9.95 1.38
N GLN A 151 6.32 11.24 1.31
CA GLN A 151 6.17 12.18 2.42
C GLN A 151 4.70 12.45 2.74
N ALA A 152 3.84 12.63 1.73
CA ALA A 152 2.40 12.76 1.93
C ALA A 152 1.81 11.57 2.71
N CYS A 153 2.29 10.36 2.46
CA CYS A 153 1.89 9.16 3.18
C CYS A 153 2.49 9.05 4.58
N GLN A 154 3.76 9.44 4.75
CA GLN A 154 4.41 9.48 6.07
C GLN A 154 3.76 10.49 7.00
N ASP A 155 3.41 11.68 6.50
CA ASP A 155 2.82 12.76 7.29
C ASP A 155 1.57 12.27 8.04
N GLU A 156 0.74 11.42 7.41
CA GLU A 156 -0.51 10.88 7.98
C GLU A 156 -0.39 9.43 8.52
N GLY A 157 0.82 8.87 8.50
CA GLY A 157 1.11 7.53 9.00
C GLY A 157 0.47 6.39 8.21
N ALA A 158 0.38 6.54 6.89
CA ALA A 158 -0.09 5.48 6.00
C ALA A 158 1.03 4.46 5.74
N ILE A 159 0.68 3.18 5.64
CA ILE A 159 1.57 2.11 5.16
C ILE A 159 1.87 2.36 3.68
N ILE A 160 3.12 2.20 3.21
CA ILE A 160 3.48 2.43 1.81
C ILE A 160 3.84 1.12 1.11
N ILE A 161 3.13 0.79 0.03
CA ILE A 161 3.35 -0.41 -0.77
C ILE A 161 3.61 -0.03 -2.23
N THR A 162 4.68 -0.57 -2.80
CA THR A 162 5.06 -0.35 -4.20
C THR A 162 5.35 -1.65 -4.94
N GLY A 163 5.38 -1.59 -6.27
CA GLY A 163 5.72 -2.72 -7.14
C GLY A 163 7.01 -2.44 -7.91
N HIS A 164 6.92 -2.63 -9.24
CA HIS A 164 7.92 -2.32 -10.27
C HIS A 164 9.28 -3.02 -10.18
N GLU A 165 10.00 -2.88 -9.07
CA GLU A 165 11.22 -3.64 -8.85
C GLU A 165 10.89 -5.09 -8.51
N HIS A 166 11.47 -6.03 -9.26
CA HIS A 166 11.17 -7.46 -9.16
C HIS A 166 11.90 -8.12 -7.98
N ALA A 167 11.63 -7.60 -6.79
CA ALA A 167 12.12 -8.06 -5.51
C ALA A 167 11.03 -7.91 -4.44
N TYR A 168 11.25 -8.51 -3.28
CA TYR A 168 10.55 -8.12 -2.07
C TYR A 168 11.52 -7.37 -1.15
N SER A 169 11.05 -6.29 -0.56
CA SER A 169 11.80 -5.61 0.50
C SER A 169 10.85 -4.92 1.47
N ARG A 170 11.38 -4.68 2.67
CA ARG A 170 10.70 -3.90 3.71
C ARG A 170 11.70 -3.12 4.54
N THR A 171 11.37 -1.88 4.83
CA THR A 171 12.17 -1.01 5.69
C THR A 171 11.85 -1.23 7.18
N LEU A 172 12.74 -0.73 8.04
CA LEU A 172 12.42 -0.39 9.42
C LEU A 172 11.34 0.71 9.46
N SER A 173 10.92 1.11 10.68
CA SER A 173 10.11 2.32 10.83
C SER A 173 10.92 3.53 10.39
N LEU A 174 10.33 4.42 9.60
CA LEU A 174 10.96 5.60 9.01
C LEU A 174 10.24 6.86 9.47
N THR A 175 11.00 7.86 9.91
CA THR A 175 10.46 9.14 10.40
C THR A 175 10.90 10.36 9.60
N GLU A 176 11.79 10.19 8.61
CA GLU A 176 12.32 11.30 7.82
C GLU A 176 12.53 10.88 6.35
N LEU A 177 11.45 10.48 5.65
CA LEU A 177 11.55 10.04 4.25
C LEU A 177 12.15 11.16 3.38
N GLY A 178 13.11 10.79 2.54
CA GLY A 178 13.91 11.74 1.76
C GLY A 178 15.17 12.26 2.43
N SER A 179 15.47 11.87 3.68
CA SER A 179 16.75 12.19 4.33
C SER A 179 17.75 11.03 4.32
N GLU A 180 18.34 10.73 3.15
CA GLU A 180 19.35 9.66 2.98
C GLU A 180 20.52 9.77 3.99
N PRO A 181 21.13 10.95 4.27
CA PRO A 181 22.22 11.05 5.25
C PRO A 181 21.84 10.71 6.69
N LYS A 182 20.53 10.58 6.98
CA LYS A 182 19.99 10.16 8.26
C LYS A 182 19.34 8.78 8.19
N GLY A 183 19.60 8.01 7.13
CA GLY A 183 18.97 6.71 6.89
C GLY A 183 17.45 6.81 6.84
N HIS A 184 16.91 7.91 6.32
CA HIS A 184 15.48 8.23 6.28
C HIS A 184 14.76 8.19 7.66
N GLY A 185 15.52 8.37 8.74
CA GLY A 185 15.01 8.28 10.10
C GLY A 185 14.69 6.84 10.53
N ALA A 186 15.38 5.85 9.98
CA ALA A 186 15.22 4.46 10.34
C ALA A 186 15.37 4.24 11.86
N THR A 187 14.41 3.54 12.45
CA THR A 187 14.33 3.29 13.89
C THR A 187 13.47 2.06 14.21
N GLY A 188 13.49 1.63 15.47
CA GLY A 188 12.67 0.55 15.98
C GLY A 188 13.30 -0.84 15.85
N ASP A 189 12.44 -1.86 15.88
CA ASP A 189 12.81 -3.28 15.80
C ASP A 189 12.49 -3.83 14.41
N ALA A 190 13.29 -4.76 13.88
CA ALA A 190 13.05 -5.30 12.56
C ALA A 190 11.75 -6.14 12.47
N ALA A 191 11.31 -6.74 13.57
CA ALA A 191 10.10 -7.54 13.66
C ALA A 191 8.84 -6.72 14.06
N GLU A 192 8.98 -5.41 14.30
CA GLU A 192 7.86 -4.52 14.65
C GLU A 192 8.05 -3.13 14.05
N VAL A 193 7.10 -2.70 13.21
CA VAL A 193 7.10 -1.36 12.62
C VAL A 193 6.00 -0.49 13.21
N ILE A 194 6.30 0.79 13.38
CA ILE A 194 5.38 1.79 13.90
C ILE A 194 4.87 2.63 12.73
N VAL A 195 3.56 2.84 12.69
CA VAL A 195 2.92 3.79 11.77
C VAL A 195 2.11 4.80 12.55
N GLY A 196 2.20 6.08 12.19
CA GLY A 196 1.61 7.20 12.93
C GLY A 196 1.94 8.52 12.25
N GLU A 197 1.41 9.63 12.74
CA GLU A 197 1.72 10.96 12.17
C GLU A 197 3.25 11.17 12.11
N GLY A 198 3.82 11.32 10.91
CA GLY A 198 5.26 11.43 10.69
C GLY A 198 6.06 10.12 10.75
N SER A 199 5.42 8.94 10.85
CA SER A 199 6.07 7.63 10.93
C SER A 199 5.41 6.59 10.04
N THR A 200 6.20 5.85 9.26
CA THR A 200 5.71 4.83 8.32
C THR A 200 6.76 3.75 8.08
N PHE A 201 6.46 2.76 7.24
CA PHE A 201 7.43 1.89 6.60
C PHE A 201 7.07 1.72 5.11
N VAL A 202 8.06 1.34 4.32
CA VAL A 202 7.89 1.08 2.88
C VAL A 202 8.11 -0.41 2.62
N SER A 203 7.26 -1.00 1.77
CA SER A 203 7.49 -2.32 1.21
C SER A 203 7.42 -2.31 -0.31
N VAL A 204 8.33 -3.03 -0.95
CA VAL A 204 8.26 -3.40 -2.36
C VAL A 204 7.74 -4.82 -2.46
N THR A 205 6.69 -5.04 -3.24
CA THR A 205 6.05 -6.36 -3.43
C THR A 205 6.01 -6.75 -4.91
N GLY A 206 7.13 -6.60 -5.64
CA GLY A 206 7.17 -6.76 -7.10
C GLY A 206 7.38 -8.19 -7.61
N LEU A 207 7.21 -9.19 -6.75
CA LEU A 207 7.39 -10.61 -7.07
C LEU A 207 6.06 -11.32 -7.37
N GLY A 208 5.15 -10.66 -8.11
CA GLY A 208 3.84 -11.22 -8.46
C GLY A 208 3.88 -12.36 -9.49
N GLY A 209 5.01 -12.57 -10.18
CA GLY A 209 5.19 -13.65 -11.15
C GLY A 209 6.19 -13.37 -12.28
N ARG A 210 6.71 -12.15 -12.41
CA ARG A 210 7.85 -11.84 -13.29
C ARG A 210 9.17 -12.27 -12.63
N GLY A 211 10.20 -12.48 -13.44
CA GLY A 211 11.50 -12.97 -12.96
C GLY A 211 12.10 -12.08 -11.89
N MET A 212 12.57 -12.70 -10.80
CA MET A 212 13.23 -12.02 -9.69
C MET A 212 14.57 -11.43 -10.13
N ARG A 213 14.92 -10.25 -9.59
CA ARG A 213 16.17 -9.54 -9.86
C ARG A 213 17.17 -9.67 -8.72
N ASP A 214 18.44 -9.46 -9.07
CA ASP A 214 19.57 -9.43 -8.14
C ASP A 214 19.55 -8.13 -7.31
N PHE A 215 20.17 -8.19 -6.14
CA PHE A 215 20.43 -7.02 -5.30
C PHE A 215 21.49 -6.11 -5.94
N ASP A 216 21.20 -4.82 -6.09
CA ASP A 216 22.15 -3.86 -6.65
C ASP A 216 23.05 -3.29 -5.55
N ALA A 217 24.10 -4.05 -5.21
CA ALA A 217 25.06 -3.67 -4.16
C ALA A 217 25.79 -2.35 -4.46
N ASP A 218 25.97 -1.97 -5.73
CA ASP A 218 26.62 -0.70 -6.07
C ASP A 218 25.78 0.51 -5.63
N LYS A 219 24.48 0.33 -5.43
CA LYS A 219 23.54 1.37 -5.00
C LYS A 219 23.10 1.26 -3.54
N HIS A 220 23.08 0.05 -2.99
CA HIS A 220 22.33 -0.24 -1.75
C HIS A 220 23.15 -0.90 -0.63
N ASP A 221 24.45 -1.17 -0.83
CA ASP A 221 25.27 -1.87 0.19
C ASP A 221 25.54 -1.02 1.45
N ASP A 222 25.38 0.31 1.37
CA ASP A 222 25.48 1.23 2.50
C ASP A 222 24.13 1.71 3.06
N ASP A 223 23.03 1.18 2.54
CA ASP A 223 21.69 1.46 3.05
C ASP A 223 21.54 0.98 4.50
N THR A 224 20.94 1.81 5.34
CA THR A 224 20.82 1.56 6.79
C THR A 224 19.39 1.40 7.29
N TRP A 225 18.43 1.30 6.37
CA TRP A 225 17.00 1.31 6.69
C TRP A 225 16.27 0.00 6.38
N TRP A 226 16.95 -1.01 5.85
CA TRP A 226 16.33 -2.28 5.49
C TRP A 226 16.11 -3.19 6.70
N ALA A 227 14.86 -3.64 6.89
CA ALA A 227 14.54 -4.71 7.82
C ALA A 227 14.60 -6.09 7.13
N SER A 228 14.08 -6.18 5.90
CA SER A 228 14.06 -7.42 5.12
C SER A 228 14.29 -7.14 3.64
N ILE A 229 15.00 -8.05 2.97
CA ILE A 229 15.33 -8.02 1.54
C ILE A 229 15.21 -9.45 1.00
N TYR A 230 14.57 -9.62 -0.15
CA TYR A 230 14.51 -10.91 -0.84
C TYR A 230 14.61 -10.71 -2.36
N THR A 231 15.82 -10.98 -2.86
CA THR A 231 16.24 -10.91 -4.27
C THR A 231 16.71 -12.30 -4.73
N SER A 232 17.17 -12.42 -5.97
CA SER A 232 17.68 -13.71 -6.48
C SER A 232 18.99 -14.16 -5.85
N ASP A 233 19.70 -13.26 -5.17
CA ASP A 233 21.06 -13.47 -4.66
C ASP A 233 21.31 -12.97 -3.23
N LEU A 234 20.37 -12.24 -2.63
CA LEU A 234 20.40 -11.78 -1.25
C LEU A 234 19.07 -12.05 -0.55
N TYR A 235 19.17 -12.65 0.64
CA TYR A 235 18.04 -12.81 1.53
C TYR A 235 18.39 -12.34 2.93
N VAL A 236 17.67 -11.31 3.38
CA VAL A 236 17.70 -10.77 4.74
C VAL A 236 16.28 -10.87 5.31
N LYS A 237 16.13 -11.51 6.46
CA LYS A 237 14.85 -11.58 7.20
C LYS A 237 15.05 -10.97 8.58
N ASN A 238 14.38 -9.85 8.86
CA ASN A 238 14.48 -9.13 10.13
C ASN A 238 15.94 -8.90 10.53
N GLU A 239 16.71 -8.26 9.64
CA GLU A 239 18.14 -7.95 9.74
C GLU A 239 19.08 -9.17 9.83
N MET A 240 18.55 -10.39 9.70
CA MET A 240 19.36 -11.61 9.65
C MET A 240 19.59 -12.06 8.21
N VAL A 241 20.85 -12.11 7.80
CA VAL A 241 21.25 -12.71 6.52
C VAL A 241 20.99 -14.21 6.54
N ILE A 242 20.37 -14.72 5.48
CA ILE A 242 20.06 -16.12 5.28
C ILE A 242 20.95 -16.66 4.14
N ASP A 243 22.00 -17.40 4.50
CA ASP A 243 23.03 -17.83 3.53
C ASP A 243 22.60 -19.03 2.64
N ASP A 244 21.67 -19.86 3.10
CA ASP A 244 21.25 -21.10 2.42
C ASP A 244 19.77 -21.01 2.06
N PHE A 245 19.48 -20.35 0.94
CA PHE A 245 18.13 -20.20 0.42
C PHE A 245 18.08 -20.50 -1.09
N ASN A 246 16.89 -20.89 -1.55
CA ASN A 246 16.61 -21.04 -2.97
C ASN A 246 15.62 -19.95 -3.38
N PRO A 247 16.02 -18.95 -4.19
CA PRO A 247 15.14 -17.88 -4.60
C PRO A 247 13.97 -18.44 -5.41
N GLU A 248 12.75 -18.04 -5.03
CA GLU A 248 11.52 -18.42 -5.71
C GLU A 248 10.73 -17.14 -6.01
N SER A 249 10.52 -16.85 -7.31
CA SER A 249 9.61 -15.78 -7.70
C SER A 249 8.15 -16.21 -7.50
N GLY A 250 7.26 -15.26 -7.31
CA GLY A 250 5.87 -15.51 -6.98
C GLY A 250 5.67 -15.50 -5.48
N GLY A 251 5.01 -14.45 -4.99
CA GLY A 251 4.56 -14.36 -3.61
C GLY A 251 3.63 -13.18 -3.40
N VAL A 252 3.11 -13.07 -2.18
CA VAL A 252 2.09 -12.10 -1.81
C VAL A 252 2.41 -11.57 -0.41
N LEU A 253 2.29 -10.26 -0.23
CA LEU A 253 2.25 -9.63 1.09
C LEU A 253 0.82 -9.73 1.64
N PHE A 254 0.68 -10.33 2.80
CA PHE A 254 -0.56 -10.37 3.58
C PHE A 254 -0.45 -9.41 4.75
N ILE A 255 -1.52 -8.67 5.02
CA ILE A 255 -1.63 -7.81 6.20
C ILE A 255 -2.99 -8.08 6.84
N ASP A 256 -2.96 -8.67 8.02
CA ASP A 256 -4.13 -8.86 8.86
C ASP A 256 -4.26 -7.69 9.83
N PHE A 257 -5.38 -6.99 9.79
CA PHE A 257 -5.68 -5.90 10.72
C PHE A 257 -6.54 -6.39 11.88
N ASN A 258 -6.53 -5.64 12.99
CA ASN A 258 -7.29 -5.97 14.20
C ASN A 258 -6.87 -7.32 14.81
N VAL A 259 -5.57 -7.57 14.83
CA VAL A 259 -4.97 -8.81 15.36
C VAL A 259 -5.16 -8.86 16.87
N ASP A 260 -5.44 -10.06 17.39
CA ASP A 260 -5.75 -10.29 18.82
C ASP A 260 -6.95 -9.47 19.36
N GLY A 261 -7.76 -8.88 18.45
CA GLY A 261 -8.86 -7.99 18.81
C GLY A 261 -8.42 -6.57 19.17
N ASP A 262 -7.17 -6.20 18.90
CA ASP A 262 -6.66 -4.84 19.05
C ASP A 262 -6.77 -4.09 17.70
N PRO A 263 -7.64 -3.08 17.58
CA PRO A 263 -7.81 -2.35 16.32
C PRO A 263 -6.55 -1.57 15.89
N TYR A 264 -5.58 -1.37 16.79
CA TYR A 264 -4.32 -0.67 16.55
C TYR A 264 -3.13 -1.62 16.31
N LYS A 265 -3.41 -2.92 16.22
CA LYS A 265 -2.43 -3.94 15.85
C LYS A 265 -2.79 -4.58 14.51
N ALA A 266 -1.80 -4.66 13.62
CA ALA A 266 -1.83 -5.48 12.42
C ALA A 266 -0.63 -6.43 12.40
N HIS A 267 -0.69 -7.45 11.55
CA HIS A 267 0.38 -8.42 11.35
C HIS A 267 0.64 -8.59 9.86
N GLY A 268 1.88 -8.35 9.45
CA GLY A 268 2.32 -8.43 8.06
C GLY A 268 3.21 -9.65 7.84
N TYR A 269 2.99 -10.38 6.74
CA TYR A 269 3.90 -11.44 6.32
C TYR A 269 3.95 -11.57 4.80
N TYR A 270 5.15 -11.78 4.25
CA TYR A 270 5.33 -12.09 2.84
C TYR A 270 5.51 -13.59 2.66
N LYS A 271 4.67 -14.19 1.82
CA LYS A 271 4.68 -15.63 1.56
C LYS A 271 4.86 -15.92 0.08
N ASN A 272 5.82 -16.79 -0.24
CA ASN A 272 6.05 -17.23 -1.63
C ASN A 272 5.10 -18.37 -2.04
N ILE A 273 5.08 -18.70 -3.33
CA ILE A 273 4.25 -19.77 -3.88
C ILE A 273 4.70 -21.18 -3.48
N ALA A 274 5.92 -21.33 -2.93
CA ALA A 274 6.37 -22.58 -2.29
C ALA A 274 5.80 -22.74 -0.87
N GLY A 275 5.14 -21.71 -0.34
CA GLY A 275 4.53 -21.70 0.99
C GLY A 275 5.47 -21.25 2.11
N GLU A 276 6.64 -20.71 1.78
CA GLU A 276 7.63 -20.21 2.73
C GLU A 276 7.30 -18.78 3.15
N ILE A 277 7.41 -18.50 4.45
CA ILE A 277 7.29 -17.14 5.01
C ILE A 277 8.65 -16.47 4.93
N ILE A 278 8.81 -15.63 3.91
CA ILE A 278 10.04 -14.91 3.61
C ILE A 278 10.27 -13.79 4.64
N ASP A 279 9.21 -13.11 5.06
CA ASP A 279 9.26 -12.02 6.03
C ASP A 279 8.00 -12.02 6.88
N GLU A 280 8.10 -11.54 8.12
CA GLU A 280 7.01 -11.53 9.11
C GLU A 280 7.30 -10.50 10.21
N TYR A 281 6.30 -9.68 10.52
CA TYR A 281 6.43 -8.54 11.43
C TYR A 281 5.06 -8.07 11.96
N ASP A 282 5.05 -7.46 13.14
CA ASP A 282 3.88 -6.75 13.66
C ASP A 282 3.91 -5.28 13.19
N ILE A 283 2.72 -4.69 13.01
CA ILE A 283 2.54 -3.29 12.64
C ILE A 283 1.69 -2.64 13.75
N ILE A 284 2.21 -1.60 14.37
CA ILE A 284 1.57 -0.91 15.48
C ILE A 284 1.18 0.51 15.06
N ARG A 285 -0.08 0.88 15.27
CA ARG A 285 -0.56 2.25 15.08
C ARG A 285 -0.22 3.09 16.32
N GLU A 286 0.63 4.08 16.16
CA GLU A 286 1.02 5.01 17.24
C GLU A 286 -0.20 5.79 17.77
N GLY A 287 -0.21 6.06 19.08
CA GLY A 287 -1.32 6.75 19.75
C GLY A 287 -2.57 5.89 19.99
N GLY A 288 -2.63 4.70 19.40
CA GLY A 288 -3.65 3.70 19.64
C GLY A 288 -3.29 2.78 20.80
N SER A 289 -3.36 3.24 22.05
CA SER A 289 -3.04 2.37 23.17
C SER A 289 -4.14 1.31 23.37
N GLY A 290 -3.93 0.14 22.75
CA GLY A 290 -4.36 -1.17 23.26
C GLY A 290 -3.50 -1.67 24.42
N SER A 291 -2.71 -0.80 25.06
CA SER A 291 -1.97 -1.12 26.29
C SER A 291 -2.97 -1.42 27.39
N GLY A 292 -3.28 -2.70 27.57
CA GLY A 292 -3.90 -3.23 28.76
C GLY A 292 -2.99 -2.98 29.96
N ASP A 293 -3.08 -1.78 30.53
CA ASP A 293 -2.63 -1.49 31.89
C ASP A 293 -3.58 -2.22 32.83
N GLY A 294 -3.35 -3.52 32.96
CA GLY A 294 -3.81 -4.32 34.08
C GLY A 294 -3.03 -3.94 35.33
N ASP A 295 -3.20 -2.72 35.82
CA ASP A 295 -2.80 -2.33 37.17
C ASP A 295 -4.05 -1.95 37.96
N GLY A 296 -4.42 -2.88 38.84
CA GLY A 296 -5.33 -2.60 39.93
C GLY A 296 -4.64 -1.72 40.97
N ASP A 297 -5.35 -0.67 41.40
CA ASP A 297 -5.45 -0.13 42.76
C ASP A 297 -6.25 1.18 42.59
N GLY A 298 -7.39 1.43 43.22
CA GLY A 298 -7.72 1.09 44.58
C GLY A 298 -7.51 2.28 45.52
N ASP A 299 -8.02 3.48 45.23
CA ASP A 299 -8.46 4.39 46.30
C ASP A 299 -9.34 5.55 45.78
N THR A 300 -10.56 5.64 46.31
CA THR A 300 -11.37 6.87 46.27
C THR A 300 -11.79 7.15 47.69
N GLY A 301 -11.21 8.17 48.32
CA GLY A 301 -11.78 8.75 49.52
C GLY A 301 -10.79 9.43 50.44
N ASP A 302 -10.58 10.73 50.22
CA ASP A 302 -10.57 11.74 51.29
C ASP A 302 -10.67 13.12 50.60
N GLY A 303 -11.53 14.06 51.00
CA GLY A 303 -12.02 14.29 52.35
C GLY A 303 -11.51 15.66 52.80
N ASP A 304 -12.18 16.70 52.31
CA ASP A 304 -12.25 18.09 52.78
C ASP A 304 -11.60 18.42 54.14
N THR A 305 -10.72 19.44 54.18
CA THR A 305 -10.80 20.51 55.20
C THR A 305 -10.08 21.80 54.74
N GLY A 306 -10.83 22.89 54.68
CA GLY A 306 -10.57 24.04 55.57
C GLY A 306 -9.75 25.24 55.04
N ASP A 307 -10.48 26.23 54.53
CA ASP A 307 -10.62 27.60 55.06
C ASP A 307 -9.37 28.42 55.49
N GLY A 308 -9.24 29.65 54.97
CA GLY A 308 -8.23 30.60 55.45
C GLY A 308 -8.01 31.86 54.61
N ASP A 309 -8.94 32.80 54.73
CA ASP A 309 -8.98 34.17 54.20
C ASP A 309 -7.78 35.07 54.58
N THR A 310 -7.71 36.21 53.86
CA THR A 310 -7.14 37.53 54.17
C THR A 310 -5.83 37.96 53.49
N GLY A 311 -5.91 39.11 52.80
CA GLY A 311 -4.78 40.04 52.72
C GLY A 311 -4.67 40.88 51.45
N ASP A 312 -5.43 41.98 51.40
CA ASP A 312 -5.18 43.15 50.55
C ASP A 312 -3.69 43.56 50.48
N THR A 313 -3.22 44.02 49.32
CA THR A 313 -2.69 45.39 49.15
C THR A 313 -2.40 45.69 47.68
N ALA A 314 -3.00 46.78 47.20
CA ALA A 314 -2.61 47.49 45.99
C ALA A 314 -1.38 48.38 46.28
N ASP A 315 -0.47 48.51 45.31
CA ASP A 315 0.13 49.81 45.02
C ASP A 315 0.52 49.92 43.54
N ALA A 316 0.38 51.13 43.04
CA ALA A 316 0.49 51.54 41.66
C ALA A 316 1.83 52.22 41.39
N GLY A 317 2.18 52.29 40.11
CA GLY A 317 2.85 53.47 39.56
C GLY A 317 4.27 53.26 39.05
N GLY A 318 4.52 53.74 37.83
CA GLY A 318 5.60 54.70 37.65
C GLY A 318 6.64 54.40 36.58
N ASP A 319 6.33 54.77 35.34
CA ASP A 319 7.10 55.67 34.47
C ASP A 319 8.56 55.33 34.05
N GLY A 320 8.85 55.57 32.76
CA GLY A 320 10.08 56.29 32.39
C GLY A 320 10.93 55.72 31.25
N MET A 321 10.83 56.38 30.09
CA MET A 321 11.59 56.19 28.85
C MET A 321 13.10 56.53 28.91
N THR A 322 13.76 56.22 27.77
CA THR A 322 15.01 56.75 27.15
C THR A 322 16.20 55.80 27.23
N GLY A 323 16.98 55.56 26.17
CA GLY A 323 17.04 56.19 24.85
C GLY A 323 18.06 55.50 23.92
N ASP A 324 18.21 56.14 22.76
CA ASP A 324 18.79 55.70 21.49
C ASP A 324 20.29 55.38 21.46
N GLY A 325 20.71 54.73 20.36
CA GLY A 325 22.11 54.60 19.96
C GLY A 325 22.31 53.93 18.60
N ASP A 326 22.10 54.68 17.52
CA ASP A 326 22.48 54.37 16.14
C ASP A 326 23.99 54.16 15.94
N GLY A 327 24.35 53.37 14.94
CA GLY A 327 25.72 53.19 14.46
C GLY A 327 25.79 52.61 13.04
N ASP A 328 25.44 53.44 12.06
CA ASP A 328 25.73 53.28 10.62
C ASP A 328 27.24 53.39 10.33
N THR A 329 27.74 52.66 9.31
CA THR A 329 28.66 53.20 8.29
C THR A 329 28.92 52.20 7.16
N THR A 330 28.44 52.57 5.95
CA THR A 330 29.14 52.62 4.63
C THR A 330 29.89 51.35 4.12
N GLY A 331 29.72 50.82 2.91
CA GLY A 331 29.40 51.41 1.60
C GLY A 331 30.56 51.11 0.61
N GLY A 332 30.28 50.65 -0.61
CA GLY A 332 31.26 50.66 -1.72
C GLY A 332 31.13 49.54 -2.77
N ASP A 333 30.69 49.91 -3.96
CA ASP A 333 30.58 49.13 -5.20
C ASP A 333 31.93 48.74 -5.84
N GLY A 334 31.91 47.74 -6.74
CA GLY A 334 33.00 47.49 -7.70
C GLY A 334 32.79 46.28 -8.63
N ASP A 335 32.43 46.57 -9.89
CA ASP A 335 32.39 45.65 -11.03
C ASP A 335 33.77 45.04 -11.40
N GLY A 336 33.75 43.82 -11.96
CA GLY A 336 34.92 43.19 -12.57
C GLY A 336 34.59 41.88 -13.31
N ASP A 337 34.38 42.01 -14.62
CA ASP A 337 34.23 40.98 -15.67
C ASP A 337 35.50 40.09 -15.83
N VAL A 338 35.36 38.76 -15.92
CA VAL A 338 36.20 37.82 -16.72
C VAL A 338 35.40 36.54 -17.08
N THR A 339 34.96 36.50 -18.33
CA THR A 339 34.85 35.39 -19.32
C THR A 339 35.15 33.92 -18.95
N GLY A 340 34.27 33.04 -19.47
CA GLY A 340 34.51 31.63 -19.86
C GLY A 340 33.49 30.68 -19.19
N GLY A 341 32.50 30.08 -19.84
CA GLY A 341 32.43 29.48 -21.17
C GLY A 341 32.21 27.98 -20.98
N GLY A 342 31.01 27.46 -21.25
CA GLY A 342 30.69 26.03 -21.11
C GLY A 342 29.19 25.74 -21.06
N ASP A 343 28.57 25.79 -22.23
CA ASP A 343 27.33 25.15 -22.70
C ASP A 343 26.48 24.34 -21.70
N GLU A 344 25.28 24.86 -21.40
CA GLU A 344 24.15 24.05 -20.94
C GLU A 344 23.44 23.43 -22.15
N ALA A 345 23.55 22.11 -22.25
CA ALA A 345 22.54 21.24 -22.86
C ALA A 345 21.83 20.57 -21.68
N GLY A 346 20.51 20.63 -21.51
CA GLY A 346 19.51 20.36 -22.54
C GLY A 346 19.51 18.86 -22.81
N ASP A 347 19.06 18.06 -21.84
CA ASP A 347 18.76 16.64 -22.04
C ASP A 347 17.37 16.34 -21.48
N ASP A 348 16.39 16.60 -22.33
CA ASP A 348 15.05 16.04 -22.32
C ASP A 348 15.11 14.59 -22.80
N GLY A 349 15.65 13.72 -21.94
CA GLY A 349 15.69 12.28 -22.17
C GLY A 349 14.41 11.60 -21.69
N THR A 350 13.40 11.50 -22.55
CA THR A 350 12.36 10.48 -22.45
C THR A 350 13.01 9.10 -22.61
N GLY A 351 13.46 8.51 -21.50
CA GLY A 351 13.98 7.16 -21.42
C GLY A 351 12.84 6.16 -21.51
N SER A 352 12.53 5.72 -22.72
CA SER A 352 11.85 4.44 -22.95
C SER A 352 12.77 3.34 -22.43
N ASP A 353 12.54 2.84 -21.22
CA ASP A 353 13.21 1.66 -20.69
C ASP A 353 12.80 0.45 -21.53
N GLY A 354 13.65 0.13 -22.51
CA GLY A 354 13.47 -0.97 -23.43
C GLY A 354 13.59 -2.32 -22.74
N GLU A 355 12.49 -2.82 -22.19
CA GLU A 355 12.36 -4.24 -21.80
C GLU A 355 11.78 -5.06 -22.96
N THR A 356 12.52 -5.17 -24.07
CA THR A 356 12.27 -6.22 -25.08
C THR A 356 13.27 -7.36 -24.89
N GLY A 357 13.16 -8.05 -23.76
CA GLY A 357 13.85 -9.31 -23.49
C GLY A 357 12.94 -10.49 -23.84
N GLY A 358 12.89 -10.86 -25.12
CA GLY A 358 12.27 -12.10 -25.55
C GLY A 358 13.06 -13.31 -25.03
N MET A 359 12.48 -14.07 -24.11
CA MET A 359 12.89 -15.44 -23.82
C MET A 359 11.75 -16.38 -24.15
N ASP A 360 12.04 -17.15 -25.20
CA ASP A 360 11.31 -18.26 -25.78
C ASP A 360 11.04 -19.35 -24.73
N TRP A 361 9.81 -19.42 -24.23
CA TRP A 361 9.33 -20.61 -23.55
C TRP A 361 8.87 -21.60 -24.62
N GLY A 362 9.74 -22.58 -24.90
CA GLY A 362 9.46 -23.67 -25.83
C GLY A 362 8.18 -24.45 -25.45
N PRO A 363 7.48 -25.02 -26.43
CA PRO A 363 6.14 -25.57 -26.24
C PRO A 363 6.22 -27.03 -25.83
N ASP A 364 5.70 -27.39 -24.65
CA ASP A 364 5.43 -28.79 -24.32
C ASP A 364 4.23 -28.91 -23.38
N PHE A 365 3.04 -28.52 -23.86
CA PHE A 365 1.78 -29.09 -23.37
C PHE A 365 0.82 -29.28 -24.53
N ASN A 366 0.81 -30.51 -25.05
CA ASN A 366 -0.05 -31.00 -26.11
C ASN A 366 -1.41 -31.39 -25.51
N PHE A 367 -2.44 -30.55 -25.66
CA PHE A 367 -3.82 -30.99 -25.56
C PHE A 367 -4.35 -31.25 -26.96
N GLY A 368 -4.57 -32.54 -27.25
CA GLY A 368 -5.12 -33.00 -28.50
C GLY A 368 -6.56 -32.51 -28.68
N ASP A 369 -6.80 -31.91 -29.84
CA ASP A 369 -8.12 -31.71 -30.42
C ASP A 369 -8.78 -33.08 -30.69
N ASP A 370 -9.94 -33.31 -30.08
CA ASP A 370 -10.95 -34.21 -30.62
C ASP A 370 -12.24 -33.41 -30.79
N ASP A 371 -12.39 -32.85 -32.00
CA ASP A 371 -13.65 -32.37 -32.55
C ASP A 371 -14.64 -33.53 -32.69
N ALA A 372 -15.71 -33.50 -31.91
CA ALA A 372 -16.96 -34.20 -32.20
C ALA A 372 -18.13 -33.23 -32.06
N GLY A 373 -18.55 -32.67 -33.19
CA GLY A 373 -19.58 -31.65 -33.26
C GLY A 373 -20.98 -32.11 -32.83
N CYS A 374 -21.81 -31.13 -32.48
CA CYS A 374 -23.24 -31.15 -32.75
C CYS A 374 -23.77 -29.73 -32.88
N SER A 375 -24.22 -29.41 -34.09
CA SER A 375 -25.01 -28.23 -34.43
C SER A 375 -26.45 -28.36 -33.95
N CYS A 376 -27.02 -27.29 -33.39
CA CYS A 376 -28.46 -27.03 -33.43
C CYS A 376 -28.70 -25.51 -33.50
N SER A 377 -29.42 -25.10 -34.54
CA SER A 377 -29.89 -23.74 -34.80
C SER A 377 -31.39 -23.62 -34.53
N SER A 378 -31.81 -22.39 -34.21
CA SER A 378 -33.14 -21.75 -34.31
C SER A 378 -33.42 -20.96 -33.02
N SER A 379 -34.04 -19.79 -32.98
CA SER A 379 -34.51 -18.82 -33.96
C SER A 379 -34.90 -17.56 -33.17
N SER A 380 -34.95 -16.41 -33.83
CA SER A 380 -35.05 -15.05 -33.26
C SER A 380 -36.46 -14.57 -32.86
N THR A 381 -36.50 -13.84 -31.72
CA THR A 381 -37.21 -12.55 -31.39
C THR A 381 -38.77 -12.48 -31.24
N PRO A 382 -39.37 -11.40 -30.66
CA PRO A 382 -39.15 -10.78 -29.32
C PRO A 382 -40.47 -10.32 -28.57
N SER A 383 -40.32 -9.66 -27.39
CA SER A 383 -41.15 -8.58 -26.75
C SER A 383 -42.05 -8.84 -25.50
N ARG A 384 -42.04 -7.80 -24.62
CA ARG A 384 -42.47 -7.54 -23.19
C ARG A 384 -44.02 -7.43 -22.92
N PRO A 385 -44.56 -6.94 -21.76
CA PRO A 385 -44.39 -7.22 -20.29
C PRO A 385 -45.72 -7.35 -19.44
N LEU A 386 -45.60 -7.84 -18.16
CA LEU A 386 -46.39 -7.62 -16.89
C LEU A 386 -47.94 -7.89 -16.83
N PRO A 387 -48.62 -8.06 -15.64
CA PRO A 387 -48.26 -7.69 -14.25
C PRO A 387 -48.59 -8.66 -13.07
N ALA A 388 -48.01 -8.34 -11.90
CA ALA A 388 -48.48 -8.46 -10.50
C ALA A 388 -49.28 -9.67 -9.97
N ALA A 389 -48.81 -10.28 -8.86
CA ALA A 389 -49.64 -10.60 -7.69
C ALA A 389 -48.82 -11.02 -6.44
N LEU A 390 -49.28 -10.51 -5.29
CA LEU A 390 -48.92 -10.82 -3.92
C LEU A 390 -48.85 -12.33 -3.59
N GLY A 391 -47.96 -12.71 -2.68
CA GLY A 391 -47.92 -14.04 -2.07
C GLY A 391 -47.11 -14.09 -0.78
N LEU A 392 -47.71 -13.60 0.30
CA LEU A 392 -47.30 -13.78 1.70
C LEU A 392 -47.21 -15.28 2.03
N LEU A 393 -46.06 -15.76 2.54
CA LEU A 393 -46.01 -17.05 3.25
C LEU A 393 -45.18 -16.94 4.54
N VAL A 394 -45.91 -16.81 5.64
CA VAL A 394 -45.45 -17.06 7.00
C VAL A 394 -45.61 -18.55 7.27
N LEU A 395 -44.56 -19.23 7.78
CA LEU A 395 -44.70 -20.50 8.47
C LEU A 395 -43.77 -20.55 9.67
N LEU A 396 -44.40 -20.52 10.85
CA LEU A 396 -43.84 -20.66 12.18
C LEU A 396 -44.05 -22.09 12.67
N CYS A 397 -43.07 -22.57 13.45
CA CYS A 397 -43.11 -23.65 14.45
C CYS A 397 -43.18 -25.09 13.89
N VAL A 398 -42.48 -26.10 14.43
CA VAL A 398 -42.31 -26.46 15.84
C VAL A 398 -41.02 -27.30 16.01
N GLY A 399 -40.24 -26.99 17.06
CA GLY A 399 -39.09 -27.80 17.48
C GLY A 399 -39.45 -29.11 18.19
N ARG A 400 -38.51 -30.04 18.22
CA ARG A 400 -38.56 -31.21 19.10
C ARG A 400 -37.18 -31.60 19.62
N GLY A 401 -36.93 -31.21 20.87
CA GLY A 401 -36.49 -32.07 21.97
C GLY A 401 -35.28 -33.01 21.78
N ARG A 402 -34.18 -32.62 22.45
CA ARG A 402 -33.08 -33.47 22.94
C ARG A 402 -33.53 -34.85 23.46
N ARG A 403 -32.74 -35.89 23.17
CA ARG A 403 -32.39 -36.94 24.15
C ARG A 403 -30.96 -37.45 23.93
N ARG A 404 -30.12 -37.26 24.94
CA ARG A 404 -28.86 -37.98 25.16
C ARG A 404 -29.17 -39.40 25.60
N SER A 405 -28.40 -40.38 25.13
CA SER A 405 -28.09 -41.59 25.90
C SER A 405 -26.65 -42.00 25.63
N LYS A 406 -25.85 -41.99 26.71
CA LYS A 406 -24.58 -42.70 26.82
C LYS A 406 -24.80 -44.19 26.69
N GLN A 407 -23.87 -44.92 26.07
CA GLN A 407 -23.47 -46.22 26.60
C GLN A 407 -22.04 -46.55 26.20
N SER A 408 -21.25 -46.81 27.23
CA SER A 408 -19.93 -47.42 27.26
C SER A 408 -20.01 -48.91 26.94
N ALA A 409 -19.06 -49.40 26.14
CA ALA A 409 -18.31 -50.64 26.34
C ALA A 409 -17.03 -50.55 25.52
#